data_AF-K7LVJ8-F1
#
_entry.id   AF-K7LVJ8-F1
#
_cell.length_a   1.000
_cell.length_b   1.000
_cell.length_c   1.000
_cell.angle_alpha   90.00
_cell.angle_beta   90.00
_cell.angle_gamma   90.00
#
_symmetry.space_group_name_H-M   'P 1'
#
loop_
_entity.id
_entity.type
_entity.pdbx_description
1 polymer ?
#
loop_
_entity_poly.entity_id
_entity_poly.type
_entity_poly.pdbx_seq_one_letter_code
_entity_poly.pdbx_strand_id
1 'polypeptide(L)'
;MAENQTRTRALGIVDPEDVAGITGQKYFRYNGSLTVPPCSEDVLWTVFIKEGRTASREQIKLLRAAVNGAGDETFENARPIQPRNGRPVKLYKDREGKLKHTAHV
;
A
#
# COMPACT_ATOMS: atom_id res chain seq x y z
N MET A 1 19.58 26.35 18.41
CA MET A 1 19.56 25.36 17.31
C MET A 1 19.39 23.99 17.96
N ALA A 2 18.18 23.42 17.97
CA ALA A 2 17.93 22.13 18.60
C ALA A 2 18.31 21.01 17.62
N GLU A 3 19.30 20.19 17.98
CA GLU A 3 19.65 18.97 17.26
C GLU A 3 18.47 18.00 17.31
N ASN A 4 17.85 17.73 16.16
CA ASN A 4 16.80 16.72 16.06
C ASN A 4 17.46 15.33 16.04
N GLN A 5 17.69 14.77 17.21
CA GLN A 5 18.38 13.49 17.40
C GLN A 5 17.45 12.35 16.97
N THR A 6 17.53 11.92 15.72
CA THR A 6 16.76 10.78 15.22
C THR A 6 17.29 9.49 15.87
N ARG A 7 16.65 9.07 16.96
CA ARG A 7 16.99 7.83 17.66
C ARG A 7 16.61 6.63 16.78
N THR A 8 17.59 6.08 16.09
CA THR A 8 17.41 4.85 15.30
C THR A 8 17.21 3.67 16.26
N ARG A 9 16.05 3.01 16.20
CA ARG A 9 15.74 1.80 16.97
C ARG A 9 15.60 0.62 16.03
N ALA A 10 16.22 -0.51 16.37
CA ALA A 10 15.98 -1.76 15.66
C ALA A 10 14.51 -2.16 15.79
N LEU A 11 13.82 -2.34 14.66
CA LEU A 11 12.39 -2.69 14.60
C LEU A 11 12.11 -4.15 14.98
N GLY A 12 13.14 -5.00 15.05
CA GLY A 12 12.97 -6.44 15.25
C GLY A 12 12.41 -7.13 14.00
N ILE A 13 11.84 -8.32 14.19
CA ILE A 13 11.13 -9.05 13.14
C ILE A 13 9.71 -8.48 13.05
N VAL A 14 9.29 -8.11 11.84
CA VAL A 14 7.92 -7.69 11.54
C VAL A 14 7.33 -8.75 10.61
N ASP A 15 6.21 -9.35 11.02
CA ASP A 15 5.49 -10.30 10.18
C ASP A 15 4.63 -9.53 9.15
N PRO A 16 4.84 -9.72 7.84
CA PRO A 16 3.99 -9.11 6.82
C PRO A 16 2.51 -9.56 6.91
N GLU A 17 2.22 -10.75 7.42
CA GLU A 17 0.84 -11.25 7.53
C GLU A 17 -0.02 -10.43 8.50
N ASP A 18 0.62 -9.77 9.48
CA ASP A 18 -0.04 -8.86 10.42
C ASP A 18 -0.51 -7.55 9.75
N VAL A 19 -0.01 -7.24 8.54
CA VAL A 19 -0.41 -6.05 7.80
C VAL A 19 -1.74 -6.30 7.09
N ALA A 20 -2.81 -5.79 7.69
CA ALA A 20 -4.15 -5.76 7.10
C ALA A 20 -4.12 -5.10 5.72
N GLY A 21 -4.16 -5.88 4.64
CA GLY A 21 -3.78 -5.29 3.35
C GLY A 21 -3.30 -6.26 2.30
N ILE A 22 -2.47 -7.21 2.73
CA ILE A 22 -1.65 -8.05 1.84
C ILE A 22 -2.45 -9.21 1.24
N THR A 23 -3.55 -9.62 1.89
CA THR A 23 -4.44 -10.67 1.41
C THR A 23 -5.88 -10.18 1.30
N GLY A 24 -6.64 -10.75 0.38
CA GLY A 24 -8.04 -10.42 0.20
C GLY A 24 -8.68 -11.27 -0.88
N GLN A 25 -9.98 -11.56 -0.70
CA GLN A 25 -10.74 -12.44 -1.57
C GLN A 25 -11.10 -11.75 -2.90
N LYS A 26 -11.11 -10.42 -2.94
CA LYS A 26 -11.48 -9.62 -4.12
C LYS A 26 -10.46 -8.54 -4.41
N TYR A 27 -10.01 -8.42 -5.66
CA TYR A 27 -9.01 -7.43 -6.07
C TYR A 27 -9.12 -7.06 -7.56
N PHE A 28 -8.68 -5.84 -7.89
CA PHE A 28 -8.45 -5.42 -9.26
C PHE A 28 -7.02 -5.72 -9.69
N ARG A 29 -6.83 -6.06 -10.97
CA ARG A 29 -5.52 -6.29 -11.59
C ARG A 29 -5.37 -5.48 -12.87
N TYR A 30 -4.26 -4.74 -13.02
CA TYR A 30 -3.95 -3.97 -14.22
C TYR A 30 -2.45 -3.67 -14.37
N ASN A 31 -1.98 -3.43 -15.59
CA ASN A 31 -0.64 -2.91 -15.85
C ASN A 31 -0.63 -1.39 -15.63
N GLY A 32 0.32 -0.91 -14.85
CA GLY A 32 0.46 0.51 -14.51
C GLY A 32 1.91 0.88 -14.28
N SER A 33 2.11 1.99 -13.58
CA SER A 33 3.44 2.54 -13.33
C SER A 33 3.76 2.61 -11.85
N LEU A 34 5.02 2.88 -11.53
CA LEU A 34 5.40 3.45 -10.25
C LEU A 34 4.62 4.77 -10.02
N THR A 35 4.22 5.00 -8.78
CA THR A 35 3.57 6.27 -8.35
C THR A 35 4.57 7.33 -7.90
N VAL A 36 5.86 7.03 -8.01
CA VAL A 36 7.00 7.90 -7.73
C VAL A 36 7.94 7.91 -8.94
N PRO A 37 8.74 8.96 -9.16
CA PRO A 37 9.78 8.98 -10.19
C PRO A 37 10.71 7.75 -10.06
N PRO A 38 11.13 7.12 -11.19
CA PRO A 38 11.02 7.58 -12.58
C PRO A 38 9.68 7.23 -13.27
N CYS A 39 8.66 6.79 -12.54
CA CYS A 39 7.33 6.47 -13.09
C CYS A 39 7.34 5.34 -14.15
N SER A 40 8.27 4.39 -14.07
CA SER A 40 8.35 3.23 -14.97
C SER A 40 7.05 2.42 -15.02
N GLU A 41 6.68 1.91 -16.20
CA GLU A 41 5.41 1.21 -16.48
C GLU A 41 5.45 -0.33 -16.32
N ASP A 42 6.46 -0.84 -15.62
CA ASP A 42 6.75 -2.26 -15.41
C ASP A 42 6.03 -2.84 -14.17
N VAL A 43 4.92 -2.22 -13.75
CA VAL A 43 4.19 -2.61 -12.53
C VAL A 43 2.87 -3.31 -12.87
N LEU A 44 2.75 -4.56 -12.46
CA LEU A 44 1.48 -5.28 -12.41
C LEU A 44 0.77 -5.02 -11.07
N TRP A 45 -0.17 -4.08 -11.05
CA TRP A 45 -0.89 -3.69 -9.85
C TRP A 45 -1.93 -4.72 -9.44
N THR A 46 -1.93 -5.09 -8.15
CA THR A 46 -3.00 -5.83 -7.48
C THR A 46 -3.60 -4.95 -6.39
N VAL A 47 -4.84 -4.49 -6.57
CA VAL A 47 -5.52 -3.59 -5.63
C VAL A 47 -6.68 -4.33 -4.97
N PHE A 48 -6.49 -4.76 -3.74
CA PHE A 48 -7.53 -5.43 -2.96
C PHE A 48 -8.69 -4.50 -2.60
N ILE A 49 -9.90 -5.03 -2.66
CA ILE A 49 -11.11 -4.29 -2.26
C ILE A 49 -11.12 -4.16 -0.73
N LYS A 50 -11.49 -2.96 -0.26
CA LYS A 50 -11.43 -2.54 1.14
C LYS A 50 -12.48 -3.24 2.00
N GLU A 51 -12.30 -4.52 2.28
CA GLU A 51 -13.06 -5.24 3.29
C GLU A 51 -12.34 -5.07 4.63
N GLY A 52 -12.81 -4.16 5.50
CA GLY A 52 -12.46 -4.13 6.93
C GLY A 52 -11.09 -3.56 7.34
N ARG A 53 -10.37 -2.83 6.46
CA ARG A 53 -9.03 -2.30 6.78
C ARG A 53 -9.08 -0.89 7.35
N THR A 54 -8.55 -0.72 8.56
CA THR A 54 -8.52 0.55 9.29
C THR A 54 -7.12 0.81 9.85
N ALA A 55 -6.81 2.08 10.10
CA ALA A 55 -5.66 2.52 10.85
C ALA A 55 -6.14 3.59 11.84
N SER A 56 -5.52 3.65 13.02
CA SER A 56 -5.89 4.66 14.01
C SER A 56 -5.48 6.06 13.52
N ARG A 57 -6.17 7.09 14.02
CA ARG A 57 -5.82 8.49 13.69
C ARG A 57 -4.41 8.84 14.15
N GLU A 58 -4.02 8.31 15.30
CA GLU A 58 -2.69 8.49 15.89
C GLU A 58 -1.62 7.86 15.01
N GLN A 59 -1.84 6.65 14.49
CA GLN A 59 -0.92 6.01 13.54
C GLN A 59 -0.76 6.84 12.26
N ILE A 60 -1.87 7.34 11.69
CA ILE A 60 -1.83 8.19 10.50
C ILE A 60 -1.07 9.49 10.78
N LYS A 61 -1.27 10.10 11.95
CA LYS A 61 -0.57 11.33 12.35
C LYS A 61 0.95 11.11 12.45
N LEU A 62 1.37 9.99 13.05
CA LEU A 62 2.79 9.63 13.14
C LEU A 62 3.41 9.43 11.74
N LEU A 63 2.70 8.76 10.83
CA LEU A 63 3.18 8.56 9.45
C LEU A 63 3.31 9.88 8.69
N ARG A 64 2.35 10.80 8.82
CA ARG A 64 2.43 12.14 8.19
C ARG A 64 3.61 12.95 8.71
N ALA A 65 3.80 12.98 10.03
CA ALA A 65 4.91 13.69 10.65
C ALA A 65 6.28 13.18 10.22
N ALA A 66 6.40 11.87 9.94
CA ALA A 66 7.67 11.26 9.50
C ALA A 66 8.07 11.64 8.07
N VAL A 67 7.10 11.86 7.18
CA VAL A 67 7.36 12.28 5.79
C VAL A 67 7.57 13.79 5.70
N ASN A 68 6.87 14.55 6.55
CA ASN A 68 6.87 16.01 6.52
C ASN A 68 7.84 16.52 7.59
N GLY A 69 9.14 16.54 7.26
CA GLY A 69 10.25 16.76 8.20
C GLY A 69 10.20 17.96 9.16
N ALA A 70 9.17 18.82 9.15
CA ALA A 70 8.94 19.87 10.15
C ALA A 70 7.52 20.50 10.14
N GLY A 71 6.43 19.73 10.03
CA GLY A 71 5.11 20.25 10.45
C GLY A 71 4.24 20.96 9.40
N ASP A 72 4.44 20.70 8.11
CA ASP A 72 3.40 20.99 7.11
C ASP A 72 2.34 19.89 7.14
N GLU A 73 1.21 20.13 7.81
CA GLU A 73 0.09 19.18 7.88
C GLU A 73 -0.67 19.05 6.55
N THR A 74 -0.39 19.92 5.57
CA THR A 74 -1.06 19.97 4.27
C THR A 74 -0.37 19.14 3.19
N PHE A 75 0.87 18.71 3.42
CA PHE A 75 1.59 17.88 2.46
C PHE A 75 0.93 16.51 2.29
N GLU A 76 0.64 16.17 1.04
CA GLU A 76 0.10 14.88 0.61
C GLU A 76 1.12 14.18 -0.30
N ASN A 77 1.45 12.92 0.02
CA ASN A 77 2.35 12.09 -0.79
C ASN A 77 1.61 11.17 -1.78
N ALA A 78 0.33 11.43 -2.02
CA ALA A 78 -0.48 10.67 -2.95
C ALA A 78 -0.39 11.29 -4.35
N ARG A 79 0.12 10.54 -5.32
CA ARG A 79 0.10 10.95 -6.73
C ARG A 79 -1.37 11.11 -7.21
N PRO A 80 -1.72 12.18 -7.95
CA PRO A 80 -3.07 12.36 -8.51
C PRO A 80 -3.51 11.19 -9.39
N ILE A 81 -4.82 10.97 -9.49
CA ILE A 81 -5.41 9.95 -10.37
C ILE A 81 -4.95 10.19 -11.81
N GLN A 82 -4.49 9.14 -12.48
CA GLN A 82 -4.02 9.21 -13.86
C GLN A 82 -5.10 8.71 -14.83
N PRO A 83 -5.14 9.23 -16.07
CA PRO A 83 -6.08 8.77 -17.10
C PRO A 83 -6.00 7.26 -17.35
N ARG A 84 -7.14 6.62 -17.66
CA ARG A 84 -7.16 5.17 -17.90
C ARG A 84 -6.51 4.79 -19.23
N ASN A 85 -6.53 5.66 -20.24
CA ASN A 85 -5.93 5.43 -21.57
C ASN A 85 -6.36 4.09 -22.20
N GLY A 86 -7.62 3.70 -22.04
CA GLY A 86 -8.15 2.44 -22.59
C GLY A 86 -7.63 1.15 -21.93
N ARG A 87 -6.76 1.24 -20.91
CA ARG A 87 -6.17 0.06 -20.24
C ARG A 87 -7.26 -0.84 -19.62
N PRO A 88 -7.19 -2.17 -19.82
CA PRO A 88 -8.12 -3.10 -19.19
C PRO A 88 -7.83 -3.23 -17.70
N VAL A 89 -8.89 -3.24 -16.89
CA VAL A 89 -8.82 -3.51 -15.45
C VAL A 89 -9.67 -4.74 -15.17
N LYS A 90 -9.05 -5.81 -14.66
CA LYS A 90 -9.73 -7.08 -14.38
C LYS A 90 -10.10 -7.16 -12.91
N LEU A 91 -11.33 -7.56 -12.60
CA LEU A 91 -11.78 -7.86 -11.24
C LEU A 91 -11.68 -9.37 -11.00
N TYR A 92 -10.93 -9.74 -9.97
CA TYR A 92 -10.85 -11.11 -9.46
C TYR A 92 -11.61 -11.18 -8.14
N LYS A 93 -12.31 -12.28 -7.96
CA LYS A 93 -12.98 -12.67 -6.72
C LYS A 93 -12.71 -14.14 -6.54
N ASP A 94 -12.51 -14.59 -5.31
CA ASP A 94 -12.60 -16.02 -5.04
C ASP A 94 -14.01 -16.49 -5.44
N ARG A 95 -14.08 -17.70 -5.98
CA ARG A 95 -15.37 -18.38 -6.07
C ARG A 95 -15.66 -18.84 -4.65
N GLU A 96 -16.79 -18.44 -4.09
CA GLU A 96 -17.27 -18.98 -2.82
C GLU A 96 -17.03 -20.50 -2.78
N GLY A 97 -16.08 -20.93 -1.96
CA GLY A 97 -15.79 -22.33 -1.66
C GLY A 97 -15.10 -23.17 -2.74
N LYS A 98 -13.81 -22.95 -2.99
CA LYS A 98 -12.74 -24.00 -3.09
C LYS A 98 -11.55 -23.48 -3.88
N LEU A 99 -10.45 -23.23 -3.18
CA LEU A 99 -9.12 -23.47 -3.70
C LEU A 99 -8.26 -23.99 -2.55
N LYS A 100 -8.22 -25.33 -2.41
CA LYS A 100 -7.09 -25.99 -1.75
C LYS A 100 -5.89 -25.77 -2.69
N HIS A 101 -5.02 -24.82 -2.36
CA HIS A 101 -3.68 -24.86 -2.92
C HIS A 101 -2.92 -25.89 -2.10
N THR A 102 -2.97 -27.13 -2.58
CA THR A 102 -1.96 -28.14 -2.28
C THR A 102 -0.62 -27.50 -2.66
N ALA A 103 0.24 -27.26 -1.69
CA ALA A 103 1.64 -27.00 -1.97
C ALA A 103 2.16 -28.17 -2.83
N HIS A 104 2.66 -27.86 -4.01
CA HIS A 104 3.60 -28.76 -4.68
C HIS A 104 4.97 -28.13 -4.48
N VAL A 105 5.82 -28.98 -3.94
CA VAL A 105 7.21 -28.82 -3.49
C VAL A 105 8.03 -27.94 -4.41
#